data_AF-A0A5C6VD21-F1
#
_entry.id   AF-A0A5C6VD21-F1
#
_cell.length_a   1.000
_cell.length_b   1.000
_cell.length_c   1.000
_cell.angle_alpha   90.00
_cell.angle_beta   90.00
_cell.angle_gamma   90.00
#
_symmetry.space_group_name_H-M   'P 1'
#
loop_
_entity.id
_entity.type
_entity.pdbx_description
1 polymer ?
#
loop_
_entity_poly.entity_id
_entity_poly.type
_entity_poly.pdbx_seq_one_letter_code
_entity_poly.pdbx_strand_id
1 'polypeptide(L)'
;MVEDTVLDYLRALHGNAQTLAIRSCTVSPPIQHPWGRSYRLVEWTFRHDVESFRRVVPAESTPLQIAEAVMSHVPGRRFCQPGG
;
A
#
# COMPACT_ATOMS: atom_id res chain seq x y z
N MET A 1 -3.85 1.14 15.54
CA MET A 1 -3.14 2.22 14.78
C MET A 1 -3.73 2.28 13.38
N VAL A 2 -3.39 3.28 12.55
CA VAL A 2 -3.96 3.39 11.18
C VAL A 2 -3.67 2.13 10.37
N GLU A 3 -2.49 1.51 10.54
CA GLU A 3 -2.15 0.27 9.84
C GLU A 3 -3.07 -0.90 10.20
N ASP A 4 -3.42 -1.08 11.48
CA ASP A 4 -4.30 -2.17 11.91
C ASP A 4 -5.67 -2.05 11.25
N THR A 5 -6.24 -0.84 11.22
CA THR A 5 -7.52 -0.58 10.57
C THR A 5 -7.45 -0.78 9.06
N VAL A 6 -6.35 -0.38 8.41
CA VAL A 6 -6.12 -0.66 6.99
C VAL A 6 -6.06 -2.16 6.73
N LEU A 7 -5.34 -2.93 7.56
CA LEU A 7 -5.26 -4.39 7.44
C LEU A 7 -6.63 -5.05 7.62
N ASP A 8 -7.45 -4.56 8.55
CA ASP A 8 -8.80 -5.06 8.75
C ASP A 8 -9.72 -4.77 7.56
N TYR A 9 -9.61 -3.59 6.94
CA TYR A 9 -10.30 -3.30 5.68
C TYR A 9 -9.79 -4.15 4.52
N LEU A 10 -8.47 -4.34 4.40
CA LEU A 10 -7.87 -5.20 3.37
C LEU A 10 -8.33 -6.66 3.49
N ARG A 11 -8.48 -7.14 4.73
CA ARG A 11 -9.14 -8.42 5.00
C ARG A 11 -10.59 -8.29 4.53
N ALA A 12 -11.42 -7.43 5.12
CA ALA A 12 -12.84 -7.34 4.80
C ALA A 12 -13.20 -7.19 3.30
N LEU A 13 -12.35 -6.55 2.49
CA LEU A 13 -12.47 -6.42 1.03
C LEU A 13 -12.18 -7.75 0.26
N HIS A 14 -12.40 -8.92 0.88
CA HIS A 14 -12.17 -10.32 0.46
C HIS A 14 -12.73 -10.78 -0.91
N GLY A 15 -12.89 -9.92 -1.91
CA GLY A 15 -13.33 -10.27 -3.25
C GLY A 15 -12.24 -10.83 -4.17
N ASN A 16 -10.96 -10.76 -3.79
CA ASN A 16 -9.84 -11.16 -4.65
C ASN A 16 -8.80 -11.96 -3.85
N ALA A 17 -8.36 -13.14 -4.32
CA ALA A 17 -7.41 -14.02 -3.63
C ALA A 17 -6.09 -13.31 -3.23
N GLN A 18 -5.78 -12.18 -3.85
CA GLN A 18 -4.63 -11.33 -3.59
C GLN A 18 -4.69 -10.59 -2.23
N THR A 19 -5.88 -10.27 -1.67
CA THR A 19 -5.98 -9.62 -0.33
C THR A 19 -5.47 -10.54 0.78
N LEU A 20 -5.85 -11.82 0.72
CA LEU A 20 -5.46 -12.85 1.69
C LEU A 20 -3.95 -13.10 1.68
N ALA A 21 -3.30 -12.78 0.56
CA ALA A 21 -1.87 -12.88 0.41
C ALA A 21 -1.14 -11.69 1.04
N ILE A 22 -1.76 -10.58 1.45
CA ILE A 22 -1.01 -9.46 2.06
C ILE A 22 -0.48 -9.90 3.44
N ARG A 23 0.84 -9.81 3.63
CA ARG A 23 1.54 -10.16 4.88
C ARG A 23 1.66 -8.96 5.81
N SER A 24 2.03 -7.81 5.26
CA SER A 24 2.19 -6.57 6.00
C SER A 24 1.72 -5.39 5.16
N CYS A 25 1.22 -4.35 5.84
CA CYS A 25 0.92 -3.05 5.26
C CYS A 25 1.34 -1.98 6.26
N THR A 26 2.24 -1.09 5.86
CA THR A 26 2.73 0.03 6.66
C THR A 26 2.29 1.34 6.04
N VAL A 27 1.97 2.33 6.87
CA VAL A 27 1.54 3.65 6.43
C VAL A 27 2.42 4.69 7.11
N SER A 28 3.14 5.48 6.33
CA SER A 28 3.98 6.53 6.89
C SER A 28 3.16 7.61 7.60
N PRO A 29 3.80 8.40 8.49
CA PRO A 29 3.29 9.72 8.85
C PRO A 29 3.08 10.58 7.59
N PRO A 30 2.24 11.63 7.66
CA PRO A 30 2.13 12.61 6.58
C PRO A 30 3.48 13.24 6.25
N ILE A 31 3.81 13.26 4.95
CA ILE A 31 5.00 13.90 4.39
C ILE A 31 4.54 15.17 3.68
N GLN A 32 5.15 16.31 4.03
CA GLN A 32 4.87 17.59 3.39
C GLN A 32 5.65 17.70 2.08
N HIS A 33 4.96 17.87 0.96
CA HIS A 33 5.61 18.10 -0.32
C HIS A 33 5.93 19.60 -0.50
N PRO A 34 7.14 19.99 -0.95
CA PRO A 34 7.53 21.40 -1.01
C PRO A 34 6.64 22.27 -1.93
N TRP A 35 6.04 21.66 -2.96
CA TRP A 35 5.18 22.35 -3.93
C TRP A 35 3.88 21.60 -4.20
N GLY A 36 3.35 20.87 -3.21
CA GLY A 36 2.19 20.02 -3.43
C GLY A 36 1.43 19.71 -2.16
N ARG A 37 0.38 18.90 -2.32
CA ARG A 37 -0.39 18.40 -1.20
C ARG A 37 0.45 17.44 -0.37
N SER A 38 0.22 17.41 0.93
CA SER A 38 0.81 16.40 1.80
C SER A 38 0.31 15.01 1.40
N TYR A 39 1.16 14.01 1.61
CA TYR A 39 0.87 12.64 1.22
C TYR A 39 1.35 11.65 2.28
N ARG A 40 0.94 10.40 2.16
CA ARG A 40 1.49 9.27 2.92
C ARG A 40 2.05 8.25 1.94
N LEU A 41 3.12 7.58 2.35
CA LEU A 41 3.64 6.41 1.66
C LEU A 41 3.01 5.16 2.28
N VAL A 42 2.40 4.34 1.44
CA VAL A 42 1.85 3.04 1.82
C VAL A 42 2.77 1.98 1.21
N GLU A 43 3.30 1.09 2.04
CA GLU A 43 4.12 -0.05 1.62
C GLU A 43 3.47 -1.35 2.07
N TRP A 44 3.42 -2.36 1.20
CA TRP A 44 2.90 -3.67 1.54
C TRP A 44 3.69 -4.79 0.90
N THR A 45 3.60 -5.97 1.49
CA THR A 45 4.23 -7.20 0.98
C THR A 45 3.19 -8.32 0.88
N PHE A 46 3.37 -9.23 -0.08
CA PHE A 46 2.60 -10.47 -0.13
C PHE A 46 3.33 -11.60 0.62
N ARG A 47 2.61 -12.59 1.13
CA ARG A 47 3.11 -13.73 1.91
C ARG A 47 4.09 -14.59 1.12
N HIS A 48 3.93 -14.63 -0.19
CA HIS A 48 4.73 -15.45 -1.11
C HIS A 48 5.67 -14.63 -1.98
N ASP A 49 5.78 -13.33 -1.74
CA ASP A 49 6.61 -12.43 -2.53
C ASP A 49 7.68 -11.79 -1.63
N VAL A 50 8.90 -11.71 -2.15
CA VAL A 50 10.02 -11.06 -1.43
C VAL A 50 9.96 -9.55 -1.65
N GLU A 51 9.23 -9.10 -2.66
CA GLU A 51 9.20 -7.72 -3.07
C GLU A 51 8.17 -6.89 -2.29
N SER A 52 8.56 -5.66 -1.95
CA SER A 52 7.62 -4.68 -1.41
C SER A 52 7.01 -3.85 -2.53
N PHE A 53 5.71 -3.62 -2.41
CA PHE A 53 4.93 -2.72 -3.26
C PHE A 53 4.73 -1.40 -2.51
N ARG A 54 4.72 -0.30 -3.26
CA ARG A 54 4.59 1.04 -2.70
C ARG A 54 3.62 1.87 -3.51
N ARG A 55 2.84 2.69 -2.81
CA ARG A 55 1.95 3.68 -3.41
C ARG A 55 1.90 4.93 -2.56
N VAL A 56 1.82 6.08 -3.24
CA VAL A 56 1.56 7.37 -2.60
C VAL A 56 0.05 7.63 -2.59
N VAL A 57 -0.46 8.08 -1.44
CA VAL A 57 -1.86 8.49 -1.24
C VAL A 57 -1.92 9.87 -0.59
N PRO A 58 -3.00 10.66 -0.77
CA PRO A 58 -3.21 11.90 -0.04
C PRO A 58 -3.09 11.72 1.49
N ALA A 59 -2.58 12.72 2.20
CA ALA A 59 -2.36 12.60 3.65
C ALA A 59 -3.66 12.44 4.46
N GLU A 60 -4.75 12.97 3.94
CA GLU A 60 -6.10 12.90 4.49
C GLU A 60 -6.86 11.62 4.11
N SER A 61 -6.26 10.71 3.34
CA SER A 61 -6.91 9.46 2.96
C SER A 61 -7.32 8.65 4.19
N THR A 62 -8.57 8.20 4.18
CA THR A 62 -9.11 7.33 5.23
C THR A 62 -8.50 5.93 5.12
N PRO A 63 -8.52 5.11 6.20
CA PRO A 63 -8.04 3.74 6.13
C PRO A 63 -8.72 2.90 5.04
N LEU A 64 -10.02 3.12 4.78
CA LEU A 64 -10.74 2.45 3.71
C LEU A 64 -10.21 2.86 2.32
N GLN A 65 -10.03 4.16 2.09
CA GLN A 65 -9.47 4.67 0.83
C GLN A 65 -8.05 4.15 0.58
N ILE A 66 -7.26 4.01 1.64
CA ILE A 66 -5.92 3.39 1.57
C ILE A 66 -6.03 1.92 1.14
N ALA A 67 -6.93 1.16 1.76
CA ALA A 67 -7.15 -0.24 1.41
C ALA A 67 -7.61 -0.41 -0.05
N GLU A 68 -8.53 0.44 -0.53
CA GLU A 68 -8.96 0.49 -1.93
C GLU A 68 -7.81 0.85 -2.89
N ALA A 69 -6.93 1.78 -2.50
CA ALA A 69 -5.77 2.17 -3.30
C ALA A 69 -4.71 1.05 -3.41
N VAL A 70 -4.55 0.26 -2.36
CA VAL A 70 -3.72 -0.97 -2.36
C VAL A 70 -4.35 -2.02 -3.27
N MET A 71 -5.66 -2.24 -3.16
CA MET A 71 -6.36 -3.27 -3.93
C MET A 71 -6.50 -2.97 -5.43
N SER A 72 -6.59 -1.69 -5.78
CA SER A 72 -6.57 -1.25 -7.17
C SER A 72 -5.16 -1.15 -7.75
N HIS A 73 -4.12 -1.51 -7.00
CA HIS A 73 -2.76 -1.46 -7.50
C HIS A 73 -2.52 -2.54 -8.55
N VAL A 74 -2.30 -2.12 -9.78
CA VAL A 74 -1.79 -2.98 -10.86
C VAL A 74 -0.28 -2.78 -10.93
N PRO A 75 0.54 -3.82 -10.68
CA PRO A 75 1.98 -3.72 -10.79
C PRO A 75 2.38 -3.21 -12.18
N GLY A 76 3.15 -2.12 -12.21
CA GLY A 76 3.71 -1.57 -13.45
C GLY A 76 4.89 -2.38 -13.97
N ARG A 77 5.49 -1.92 -15.08
CA ARG A 77 6.77 -2.47 -15.55
C ARG A 77 7.84 -2.25 -14.49
N ARG A 78 8.47 -3.34 -14.07
CA ARG A 78 9.60 -3.31 -13.15
C ARG A 78 10.88 -3.13 -13.95
N PHE A 79 11.72 -2.18 -13.56
CA PHE A 79 13.10 -2.15 -14.01
C PHE A 79 13.86 -3.11 -13.11
N CYS A 80 14.02 -4.36 -13.56
CA CYS A 80 14.95 -5.27 -12.91
C CYS A 80 16.36 -4.66 -13.09
N GLN A 81 16.98 -4.19 -12.01
CA GLN A 81 18.43 -3.98 -12.07
C GLN A 81 19.04 -5.37 -12.28
N PRO A 82 19.90 -5.58 -13.29
CA PRO A 82 20.66 -6.81 -13.38
C PRO A 82 21.48 -6.89 -12.09
N GLY A 83 21.32 -8.00 -11.35
CA GLY A 83 22.16 -8.28 -10.18
C GLY A 83 23.63 -8.23 -10.60
N GLY A 84 24.43 -7.50 -9.83
CA GLY A 84 25.90 -7.52 -9.93
C GLY A 84 26.50 -8.77 -9.32
#